data_AF-A0A420W9W9-F1
#
_entry.id   AF-A0A420W9W9-F1
#
_cell.length_a   1.000
_cell.length_b   1.000
_cell.length_c   1.000
_cell.angle_alpha   90.00
_cell.angle_beta   90.00
_cell.angle_gamma   90.00
#
_symmetry.space_group_name_H-M   'P 1'
#
loop_
_entity.id
_entity.type
_entity.pdbx_description
1 polymer ?
#
loop_
_entity_poly.entity_id
_entity_poly.type
_entity_poly.pdbx_seq_one_letter_code
_entity_poly.pdbx_strand_id
1 'polypeptide(L)'
;MGKYLQGAAFYLFVYFILGLINSGIMYFATKFLHVIPVITISFLMFLTVFVLFFAFKKSLELFILEDIKSVPQWKVVISWLFHFILFVSVASLVELKVLPTLGNPKLIKVATVFSNLVIFFVFYWLVVKAFIEKKGGDLEA
;
A
#
# COMPACT_ATOMS: atom_id res chain seq x y z
N MET A 1 3.01 16.41 12.29
CA MET A 1 2.97 14.96 12.58
C MET A 1 1.57 14.34 12.40
N GLY A 2 0.49 14.93 12.96
CA GLY A 2 -0.88 14.39 12.85
C GLY A 2 -1.39 14.22 11.40
N LYS A 3 -1.12 15.19 10.53
CA LYS A 3 -1.43 15.17 9.09
C LYS A 3 -0.86 13.92 8.36
N TYR A 4 0.40 13.57 8.63
CA TYR A 4 1.04 12.37 8.07
C TYR A 4 0.42 11.07 8.59
N LEU A 5 0.09 11.04 9.89
CA LEU A 5 -0.57 9.90 10.51
C LEU A 5 -1.96 9.67 9.90
N GLN A 6 -2.72 10.75 9.67
CA GLN A 6 -4.04 10.69 9.05
C GLN A 6 -3.96 10.22 7.59
N GLY A 7 -3.01 10.74 6.80
CA GLY A 7 -2.75 10.27 5.44
C GLY A 7 -2.37 8.79 5.38
N ALA A 8 -1.48 8.36 6.27
CA ALA A 8 -1.06 6.97 6.37
C ALA A 8 -2.21 6.05 6.80
N ALA A 9 -3.01 6.46 7.78
CA ALA A 9 -4.18 5.73 8.25
C ALA A 9 -5.26 5.61 7.17
N PHE A 10 -5.55 6.69 6.44
CA PHE A 10 -6.46 6.66 5.30
C PHE A 10 -5.97 5.68 4.24
N TYR A 11 -4.68 5.76 3.89
CA TYR A 11 -4.13 4.90 2.85
C TYR A 11 -4.12 3.42 3.27
N LEU A 12 -3.77 3.15 4.53
CA LEU A 12 -3.85 1.82 5.14
C LEU A 12 -5.28 1.28 5.16
N PHE A 13 -6.26 2.13 5.47
CA PHE A 13 -7.67 1.76 5.46
C PHE A 13 -8.12 1.34 4.06
N VAL A 14 -7.75 2.08 3.02
CA VAL A 14 -8.05 1.68 1.64
C VAL A 14 -7.37 0.37 1.28
N TYR A 15 -6.10 0.18 1.64
CA TYR A 15 -5.38 -1.08 1.43
C TYR A 15 -6.09 -2.27 2.10
N PHE A 16 -6.56 -2.10 3.34
CA PHE A 16 -7.28 -3.14 4.08
C PHE A 16 -8.61 -3.51 3.40
N ILE A 17 -9.44 -2.52 3.06
CA ILE A 17 -10.72 -2.74 2.38
C ILE A 17 -10.51 -3.44 1.03
N LEU A 18 -9.49 -3.00 0.28
CA LEU A 18 -9.13 -3.61 -1.00
C LEU A 18 -8.72 -5.07 -0.84
N GLY A 19 -7.97 -5.41 0.22
CA GLY A 19 -7.63 -6.79 0.56
C GLY A 19 -8.86 -7.66 0.86
N LEU A 20 -9.85 -7.12 1.59
CA LEU A 20 -11.12 -7.81 1.85
C LEU A 20 -11.93 -8.02 0.58
N ILE A 21 -12.05 -6.99 -0.27
CA ILE A 21 -12.75 -7.07 -1.55
C ILE A 21 -12.08 -8.11 -2.45
N ASN A 22 -10.75 -8.07 -2.58
CA ASN A 22 -9.99 -9.03 -3.38
C ASN A 22 -10.21 -10.48 -2.89
N SER A 23 -10.23 -10.68 -1.57
CA SER A 23 -10.51 -12.00 -0.98
C SER A 23 -11.93 -12.47 -1.30
N GLY A 24 -12.92 -11.57 -1.22
CA GLY A 24 -14.31 -11.86 -1.59
C GLY A 24 -14.47 -12.21 -3.07
N ILE A 25 -13.85 -11.44 -3.96
CA ILE A 25 -13.86 -11.70 -5.41
C ILE A 25 -13.17 -13.03 -5.72
N MET A 26 -12.02 -13.32 -5.10
CA MET A 26 -11.31 -14.59 -5.28
C MET A 26 -12.19 -15.77 -4.89
N TYR A 27 -12.82 -15.72 -3.71
CA TYR A 27 -13.73 -16.76 -3.25
C TYR A 27 -14.92 -16.93 -4.19
N PHE A 28 -15.53 -15.83 -4.63
CA PHE A 28 -16.70 -15.90 -5.50
C PHE A 28 -16.36 -16.46 -6.89
N ALA A 29 -15.28 -15.96 -7.50
CA ALA A 29 -14.84 -16.37 -8.83
C ALA A 29 -14.44 -17.86 -8.88
N THR A 30 -13.74 -18.35 -7.87
CA THR A 30 -13.30 -19.75 -7.81
C THR A 30 -14.43 -20.71 -7.46
N LYS A 31 -15.30 -20.34 -6.50
CA LYS A 31 -16.36 -21.23 -5.99
C LYS A 31 -17.62 -21.26 -6.85
N PHE A 32 -18.03 -20.14 -7.44
CA PHE A 32 -19.29 -20.04 -8.18
C PHE A 32 -19.09 -19.94 -9.69
N LEU A 33 -18.06 -19.23 -10.13
CA LEU A 33 -17.83 -18.97 -11.56
C LEU A 33 -16.82 -19.95 -12.20
N HIS A 34 -16.15 -20.79 -11.41
CA HIS A 34 -15.12 -21.73 -11.85
C HIS A 34 -14.01 -21.08 -12.72
N VAL A 35 -13.73 -19.79 -12.47
CA VAL A 35 -12.68 -19.07 -13.18
C VAL A 35 -11.32 -19.54 -12.68
N ILE A 36 -10.37 -19.69 -13.60
CA ILE A 36 -9.00 -20.09 -13.27
C ILE A 36 -8.39 -19.07 -12.31
N PRO A 37 -7.88 -19.49 -11.12
CA PRO A 37 -7.38 -18.57 -10.10
C PRO A 37 -6.34 -17.58 -10.63
N VAL A 38 -5.46 -18.02 -11.52
CA VAL A 38 -4.42 -17.18 -12.14
C VAL A 38 -5.02 -15.98 -12.88
N ILE A 39 -6.13 -16.17 -13.62
CA ILE A 39 -6.79 -15.09 -14.36
C ILE A 39 -7.36 -14.06 -13.37
N THR A 40 -8.02 -14.55 -12.32
CA THR A 40 -8.58 -13.69 -11.27
C THR A 40 -7.47 -12.92 -10.54
N ILE A 41 -6.35 -13.56 -10.19
CA ILE A 41 -5.21 -12.90 -9.54
C ILE A 41 -4.65 -11.79 -10.41
N SER A 42 -4.40 -12.05 -11.69
CA SER A 42 -3.85 -11.06 -12.63
C SER A 42 -4.75 -9.83 -12.74
N PHE A 43 -6.06 -10.04 -12.85
CA PHE A 43 -7.05 -8.96 -12.91
C PHE A 43 -7.10 -8.16 -11.59
N LEU A 44 -7.17 -8.85 -10.45
CA LEU A 44 -7.18 -8.21 -9.13
C LEU A 44 -5.90 -7.45 -8.86
N MET A 45 -4.74 -7.95 -9.30
CA MET A 45 -3.46 -7.27 -9.16
C MET A 45 -3.48 -5.95 -9.92
N PHE A 46 -3.90 -5.96 -11.18
CA PHE A 46 -4.02 -4.75 -11.99
C PHE A 46 -4.93 -3.70 -11.32
N LEU A 47 -6.12 -4.11 -10.87
CA LEU A 47 -7.04 -3.22 -10.16
C LEU A 47 -6.44 -2.71 -8.85
N THR A 48 -5.75 -3.57 -8.11
CA THR A 48 -5.15 -3.23 -6.81
C THR A 48 -4.11 -2.14 -6.98
N VAL A 49 -3.21 -2.31 -7.94
CA VAL A 49 -2.17 -1.33 -8.28
C VAL A 49 -2.80 0.02 -8.61
N PHE A 50 -3.84 0.03 -9.44
CA PHE A 50 -4.53 1.26 -9.83
C PHE A 50 -5.20 1.94 -8.64
N VAL A 51 -6.02 1.23 -7.87
CA VAL A 51 -6.72 1.77 -6.69
C VAL A 51 -5.72 2.29 -5.66
N LEU A 52 -4.62 1.57 -5.43
CA LEU A 52 -3.57 2.00 -4.50
C LEU A 52 -2.86 3.27 -4.96
N PHE A 53 -2.68 3.50 -6.26
CA PHE A 53 -2.15 4.75 -6.76
C PHE A 53 -3.10 5.93 -6.47
N PHE A 54 -4.39 5.78 -6.80
CA PHE A 54 -5.36 6.86 -6.55
C PHE A 54 -5.56 7.12 -5.06
N ALA A 55 -5.56 6.07 -4.23
CA ALA A 55 -5.65 6.22 -2.79
C ALA A 55 -4.41 6.90 -2.19
N PHE A 56 -3.22 6.59 -2.70
CA PHE A 56 -1.99 7.31 -2.33
C PHE A 56 -2.11 8.79 -2.69
N LYS A 57 -2.47 9.10 -3.93
CA LYS A 57 -2.66 10.49 -4.38
C LYS A 57 -3.70 11.21 -3.50
N LYS A 58 -4.86 10.61 -3.25
CA LYS A 58 -5.90 11.17 -2.39
C LYS A 58 -5.47 11.35 -0.94
N SER A 59 -4.66 10.44 -0.40
CA SER A 59 -4.11 10.60 0.95
C SER A 59 -3.23 11.86 1.06
N LEU A 60 -2.46 12.16 0.01
CA LEU A 60 -1.64 13.36 -0.04
C LEU A 60 -2.50 14.62 -0.17
N GLU A 61 -3.49 14.61 -1.06
CA GLU A 61 -4.43 15.72 -1.28
C GLU A 61 -5.20 16.11 -0.03
N LEU A 62 -5.68 15.13 0.73
CA LEU A 62 -6.56 15.38 1.86
C LEU A 62 -5.80 15.79 3.12
N PHE A 63 -4.59 15.26 3.32
CA PHE A 63 -3.95 15.35 4.63
C PHE A 63 -2.57 15.98 4.62
N ILE A 64 -1.86 16.04 3.49
CA ILE A 64 -0.43 16.40 3.49
C ILE A 64 -0.14 17.65 2.66
N LEU A 65 -0.78 17.78 1.51
CA LEU A 65 -0.59 18.91 0.60
C LEU A 65 -1.90 19.70 0.51
N GLU A 66 -1.94 20.87 1.13
CA GLU A 66 -3.05 21.82 0.97
C GLU A 66 -3.22 22.25 -0.50
N ASP A 67 -2.14 22.21 -1.30
CA ASP A 67 -2.21 22.40 -2.75
C ASP A 67 -1.35 21.37 -3.51
N ILE A 68 -1.89 20.17 -3.74
CA ILE A 68 -1.21 19.13 -4.53
C ILE A 68 -0.85 19.59 -5.95
N LYS A 69 -1.54 20.61 -6.50
CA LYS A 69 -1.31 21.09 -7.87
C LYS A 69 0.07 21.72 -8.02
N SER A 70 0.67 22.17 -6.90
CA SER A 70 2.04 22.66 -6.84
C SER A 70 3.10 21.54 -6.94
N VAL A 71 2.73 20.29 -6.67
CA VAL A 71 3.64 19.14 -6.75
C VAL A 71 3.56 18.51 -8.14
N PRO A 72 4.69 18.42 -8.88
CA PRO A 72 4.69 17.78 -10.19
C PRO A 72 4.17 16.33 -10.11
N GLN A 73 3.27 15.96 -11.03
CA GLN A 73 2.65 14.62 -11.04
C GLN A 73 3.68 13.49 -11.07
N TRP A 74 4.79 13.67 -11.80
CA TRP A 74 5.86 12.68 -11.87
C TRP A 74 6.48 12.39 -10.49
N LYS A 75 6.55 13.38 -9.59
CA LYS A 75 7.07 13.22 -8.23
C LYS A 75 6.14 12.35 -7.39
N VAL A 76 4.82 12.54 -7.54
CA VAL A 76 3.79 11.71 -6.89
C VAL A 76 3.89 10.27 -7.39
N VAL A 77 4.01 10.07 -8.71
CA VAL A 77 4.15 8.74 -9.32
C VAL A 77 5.43 8.05 -8.85
N ILE A 78 6.58 8.72 -8.87
CA ILE A 78 7.85 8.14 -8.39
C ILE A 78 7.78 7.80 -6.91
N SER A 79 7.20 8.68 -6.08
CA SER A 79 7.02 8.42 -4.65
C SER A 79 6.17 7.17 -4.45
N TRP A 80 5.03 7.08 -5.13
CA TRP A 80 4.17 5.92 -5.05
C TRP A 80 4.84 4.63 -5.55
N LEU A 81 5.55 4.68 -6.68
CA LEU A 81 6.29 3.52 -7.21
C LEU A 81 7.36 3.06 -6.21
N PHE A 82 8.11 4.00 -5.63
CA PHE A 82 9.14 3.70 -4.66
C PHE A 82 8.55 3.08 -3.39
N HIS A 83 7.42 3.63 -2.90
CA HIS A 83 6.65 3.04 -1.80
C HIS A 83 6.20 1.62 -2.13
N PHE A 84 5.58 1.43 -3.30
CA PHE A 84 5.03 0.15 -3.73
C PHE A 84 6.12 -0.93 -3.86
N ILE A 85 7.25 -0.61 -4.50
CA ILE A 85 8.38 -1.53 -4.67
C ILE A 85 9.00 -1.89 -3.32
N LEU A 86 9.20 -0.91 -2.44
CA LEU A 86 9.72 -1.17 -1.09
C LEU A 86 8.77 -2.05 -0.27
N PHE A 87 7.48 -1.72 -0.30
CA PHE A 87 6.45 -2.50 0.37
C PHE A 87 6.46 -3.95 -0.11
N VAL A 88 6.37 -4.19 -1.42
CA VAL A 88 6.35 -5.55 -1.99
C VAL A 88 7.62 -6.30 -1.63
N SER A 89 8.79 -5.67 -1.81
CA SER A 89 10.07 -6.32 -1.56
C SER A 89 10.22 -6.76 -0.11
N VAL A 90 9.88 -5.88 0.84
CA VAL A 90 10.02 -6.18 2.28
C VAL A 90 8.93 -7.13 2.76
N ALA A 91 7.69 -6.97 2.29
CA ALA A 91 6.59 -7.89 2.60
C ALA A 91 6.94 -9.32 2.14
N SER A 92 7.42 -9.48 0.90
CA SER A 92 7.84 -10.78 0.39
C SER A 92 9.03 -11.37 1.17
N LEU A 93 10.00 -10.56 1.57
CA LEU A 93 11.12 -11.05 2.40
C LEU A 93 10.65 -11.53 3.77
N VAL A 94 9.73 -10.82 4.42
CA VAL A 94 9.16 -11.20 5.71
C VAL A 94 8.36 -12.50 5.56
N GLU A 95 7.52 -12.60 4.53
CA GLU A 95 6.70 -13.78 4.27
C GLU A 95 7.53 -15.03 3.95
N LEU A 96 8.63 -14.88 3.19
CA LEU A 96 9.47 -16.01 2.79
C LEU A 96 10.51 -16.42 3.84
N LYS A 97 11.04 -15.49 4.64
CA LYS A 97 12.16 -15.77 5.55
C LYS A 97 11.79 -15.75 7.02
N VAL A 98 10.85 -14.89 7.43
CA VAL A 98 10.54 -14.65 8.85
C VAL A 98 9.34 -15.49 9.27
N LEU A 99 8.23 -15.38 8.56
CA LEU A 99 6.98 -16.04 8.96
C LEU A 99 7.02 -17.57 9.00
N PRO A 100 7.78 -18.29 8.15
CA PRO A 100 7.86 -19.75 8.23
C PRO A 100 8.41 -20.27 9.56
N THR A 101 9.17 -19.45 10.30
CA THR A 101 9.72 -19.82 11.62
C THR A 101 8.65 -20.02 12.70
N LEU A 102 7.42 -19.52 12.48
CA LEU A 102 6.32 -19.64 13.43
C LEU A 102 5.72 -21.05 13.47
N GLY A 103 5.96 -21.90 12.45
CA GLY A 103 5.54 -23.31 12.38
C GLY A 103 4.03 -23.58 12.32
N ASN A 104 3.18 -22.66 12.79
CA ASN A 104 1.72 -22.82 12.85
C ASN A 104 1.04 -22.06 11.70
N PRO A 105 0.31 -22.75 10.80
CA PRO A 105 -0.34 -22.13 9.64
C PRO A 105 -1.34 -21.02 9.97
N LYS A 106 -2.04 -21.09 11.11
CA LYS A 106 -2.98 -20.03 11.53
C LYS A 106 -2.23 -18.79 12.00
N LEU A 107 -1.17 -18.97 12.80
CA LEU A 107 -0.32 -17.86 13.25
C LEU A 107 0.39 -17.20 12.07
N ILE A 108 0.86 -17.99 11.10
CA ILE A 108 1.46 -17.47 9.85
C ILE A 108 0.49 -16.53 9.15
N LYS A 109 -0.76 -16.95 8.90
CA LYS A 109 -1.77 -16.11 8.21
C LYS A 109 -2.03 -14.79 8.94
N VAL A 110 -2.20 -14.85 10.26
CA VAL A 110 -2.43 -13.66 11.08
C VAL A 110 -1.20 -12.75 11.03
N ALA A 111 -0.01 -13.31 11.22
CA ALA A 111 1.24 -12.58 11.18
C ALA A 111 1.50 -11.95 9.81
N THR A 112 1.16 -12.61 8.69
CA THR A 112 1.24 -12.04 7.33
C THR A 112 0.41 -10.77 7.21
N VAL A 113 -0.85 -10.80 7.67
CA VAL A 113 -1.72 -9.63 7.60
C VAL A 113 -1.15 -8.50 8.44
N PHE A 114 -0.76 -8.77 9.70
CA PHE A 114 -0.19 -7.76 10.58
C PHE A 114 1.14 -7.19 10.05
N SER A 115 2.05 -8.04 9.57
CA SER A 115 3.32 -7.57 9.01
C SER A 115 3.09 -6.70 7.79
N ASN A 116 2.18 -7.08 6.89
CA ASN A 116 1.87 -6.29 5.71
C ASN A 116 1.31 -4.92 6.09
N LEU A 117 0.42 -4.83 7.08
CA LEU A 117 -0.11 -3.56 7.57
C LEU A 117 1.01 -2.64 8.13
N VAL A 118 1.88 -3.20 8.97
CA VAL A 118 3.00 -2.44 9.58
C VAL A 118 3.98 -1.96 8.52
N ILE A 119 4.41 -2.86 7.64
CA ILE A 119 5.35 -2.55 6.55
C ILE A 119 4.75 -1.46 5.64
N PHE A 120 3.51 -1.63 5.22
CA PHE A 120 2.82 -0.68 4.36
C PHE A 120 2.74 0.72 4.98
N PHE A 121 2.36 0.79 6.26
CA PHE A 121 2.25 2.03 7.02
C PHE A 121 3.60 2.74 7.19
N VAL A 122 4.62 2.00 7.64
CA VAL A 122 5.96 2.56 7.89
C VAL A 122 6.58 3.08 6.61
N PHE A 123 6.51 2.31 5.52
CA PHE A 123 7.08 2.76 4.24
C PHE A 123 6.32 3.94 3.66
N TYR A 124 4.99 4.01 3.81
CA TYR A 124 4.25 5.17 3.34
C TYR A 124 4.78 6.43 4.02
N TRP A 125 4.90 6.40 5.36
CA TRP A 125 5.43 7.53 6.10
C TRP A 125 6.85 7.89 5.62
N LEU A 126 7.77 6.92 5.57
CA LEU A 126 9.15 7.17 5.15
C LEU A 126 9.23 7.83 3.75
N VAL A 127 8.47 7.31 2.79
CA VAL A 127 8.49 7.83 1.42
C VAL A 127 7.91 9.24 1.35
N VAL A 128 6.78 9.49 2.00
CA VAL A 128 6.18 10.83 1.98
C VAL A 128 7.07 11.85 2.68
N LYS A 129 7.70 11.47 3.80
CA LYS A 129 8.69 12.31 4.49
C LYS A 129 9.90 12.62 3.59
N ALA A 130 10.47 11.60 2.95
CA ALA A 130 11.69 11.75 2.17
C ALA A 130 11.47 12.48 0.83
N PHE A 131 10.39 12.17 0.12
CA PHE A 131 10.17 12.66 -1.24
C PHE A 131 9.21 13.86 -1.31
N ILE A 132 8.24 13.98 -0.41
CA ILE A 132 7.24 15.05 -0.47
C ILE A 132 7.63 16.23 0.44
N GLU A 133 8.09 15.99 1.67
CA GLU A 133 8.41 17.05 2.64
C GLU A 133 9.71 17.82 2.31
N LYS A 134 10.68 17.19 1.62
CA LYS A 134 12.02 17.77 1.35
C LYS A 134 12.03 18.99 0.39
N LYS A 135 10.90 19.64 0.16
CA LYS A 135 10.80 20.91 -0.60
C LYS A 135 10.10 22.05 0.15
N GLY A 136 9.80 21.88 1.44
CA GLY A 136 9.47 23.01 2.33
C GLY A 136 10.70 23.75 2.86
N GLY A 137 11.92 23.20 2.68
CA GLY A 137 13.17 23.75 3.22
C GLY A 137 14.13 24.34 2.19
N ASP A 138 13.84 24.24 0.88
CA ASP A 138 14.69 24.80 -0.20
C ASP A 138 14.12 26.11 -0.77
N LEU A 139 13.26 26.80 -0.02
CA LEU A 139 12.79 28.17 -0.29
C LEU A 139 13.23 29.17 0.79
N GLU A 140 14.10 28.74 1.72
CA GLU A 140 14.74 29.58 2.74
C GLU A 140 16.28 29.44 2.71
N ALA A 141 16.86 29.43 1.51
CA ALA A 141 18.30 29.55 1.31
C ALA A 141 18.61 30.68 0.31
#